data_AF-A0A918ZQ54-F1
#
_entry.id   AF-A0A918ZQ54-F1
#
_cell.length_a   1.000
_cell.length_b   1.000
_cell.length_c   1.000
_cell.angle_alpha   90.00
_cell.angle_beta   90.00
_cell.angle_gamma   90.00
#
_symmetry.space_group_name_H-M   'P 1'
#
loop_
_entity.id
_entity.type
_entity.pdbx_description
1 polymer ?
#
loop_
_entity_poly.entity_id
_entity_poly.type
_entity_poly.pdbx_seq_one_letter_code
_entity_poly.pdbx_strand_id
1 'polypeptide(L)'
;MTDPVPGGNAALTDGTAAKTPQILAPAALAQAATAAPNASAPVIAIDRPKPGETFFISPDPAMPAIPCEARIVGVQPDPTPVTRFQWTLTIDDTTARLVRCHAVEQGIDLVGGHWDPPLTDFLGGEVTIKVTATGFSGVPATAFTIHNEVKVRIRGKNPDKADIRALCLAEQEPDAFLIAAHETANTFQQFTQDGIPLLNRDSGATGLMQILDPRPTCAQRWNWQENIKAGAKLLKAHRNIARSILGRYRTNGKFPNTEGLDDVQVLRLETLMLYAGGRYWDWDKKNFQLFPNPRGNNKNFINELKNSFGLKIP
;
A
#
# COMPACT_ATOMS: atom_id res chain seq x y z
N MET A 1 84.94 -21.81 -35.23
CA MET A 1 85.54 -22.92 -34.46
C MET A 1 84.45 -23.99 -34.38
N THR A 2 84.36 -24.83 -35.40
CA THR A 2 85.05 -26.14 -35.50
C THR A 2 84.50 -27.15 -34.50
N ASP A 3 83.46 -27.90 -34.90
CA ASP A 3 83.51 -29.34 -35.26
C ASP A 3 84.29 -30.33 -34.32
N PRO A 4 84.00 -31.65 -34.35
CA PRO A 4 82.92 -32.34 -33.62
C PRO A 4 83.43 -33.69 -33.02
N VAL A 5 82.55 -34.71 -32.85
CA VAL A 5 82.83 -36.19 -32.98
C VAL A 5 83.28 -36.89 -31.65
N PRO A 6 83.10 -38.23 -31.43
CA PRO A 6 81.91 -39.09 -31.57
C PRO A 6 81.86 -40.29 -30.56
N GLY A 7 80.82 -41.13 -30.66
CA GLY A 7 81.00 -42.58 -30.91
C GLY A 7 81.05 -43.57 -29.73
N GLY A 8 80.34 -44.70 -29.89
CA GLY A 8 80.63 -45.93 -29.15
C GLY A 8 79.48 -46.94 -29.04
N ASN A 9 79.30 -47.76 -30.08
CA ASN A 9 78.39 -48.91 -30.15
C ASN A 9 78.90 -50.15 -29.39
N ALA A 10 77.97 -51.03 -28.95
CA ALA A 10 78.10 -52.50 -28.92
C ALA A 10 76.67 -53.11 -28.87
N ALA A 11 76.14 -53.66 -29.97
CA ALA A 11 76.21 -55.07 -30.45
C ALA A 11 75.50 -56.09 -29.51
N LEU A 12 74.29 -56.55 -29.87
CA LEU A 12 73.92 -57.86 -30.51
C LEU A 12 74.11 -59.06 -29.55
N THR A 13 73.10 -59.88 -29.24
CA THR A 13 72.49 -60.97 -30.06
C THR A 13 71.13 -61.40 -29.45
N ASP A 14 70.02 -61.49 -30.20
CA ASP A 14 69.53 -62.59 -31.07
C ASP A 14 68.54 -63.52 -30.35
N GLY A 15 67.42 -63.87 -31.00
CA GLY A 15 66.49 -64.91 -30.47
C GLY A 15 64.97 -64.72 -30.64
N THR A 16 64.50 -64.88 -31.86
CA THR A 16 63.26 -65.58 -32.27
C THR A 16 61.82 -65.11 -31.94
N ALA A 17 61.04 -65.16 -33.04
CA ALA A 17 59.62 -65.50 -33.19
C ALA A 17 58.59 -64.36 -33.14
N ALA A 18 58.29 -63.86 -34.35
CA ALA A 18 57.05 -63.18 -34.67
C ALA A 18 55.83 -64.11 -34.49
N LYS A 19 54.83 -63.64 -33.72
CA LYS A 19 53.41 -63.98 -33.90
C LYS A 19 52.59 -62.70 -33.69
N THR A 20 51.96 -62.23 -34.75
CA THR A 20 50.92 -61.17 -34.78
C THR A 20 49.63 -61.68 -34.09
N PRO A 21 48.65 -60.82 -33.75
CA PRO A 21 48.33 -60.44 -32.39
C PRO A 21 46.98 -61.01 -31.92
N GLN A 22 46.90 -61.50 -30.69
CA GLN A 22 45.61 -61.68 -30.01
C GLN A 22 45.29 -60.42 -29.20
N ILE A 23 44.28 -59.71 -29.68
CA ILE A 23 43.59 -58.64 -28.96
C ILE A 23 42.97 -59.25 -27.70
N LEU A 24 43.55 -58.96 -26.54
CA LEU A 24 42.91 -59.16 -25.25
C LEU A 24 42.68 -57.78 -24.62
N ALA A 25 41.41 -57.53 -24.34
CA ALA A 25 40.87 -56.27 -23.88
C ALA A 25 41.54 -55.77 -22.58
N PRO A 26 41.75 -54.45 -22.42
CA PRO A 26 42.05 -53.89 -21.12
C PRO A 26 40.76 -53.84 -20.28
N ALA A 27 40.64 -54.78 -19.35
CA ALA A 27 39.80 -54.65 -18.17
C ALA A 27 40.38 -53.56 -17.26
N ALA A 28 40.08 -52.30 -17.56
CA ALA A 28 40.36 -51.18 -16.67
C ALA A 28 39.48 -49.98 -17.09
N LEU A 29 38.25 -49.91 -16.55
CA LEU A 29 37.44 -48.71 -16.36
C LEU A 29 36.08 -49.13 -15.78
N ALA A 30 36.08 -49.56 -14.53
CA ALA A 30 34.84 -49.72 -13.77
C ALA A 30 35.11 -49.42 -12.30
N GLN A 31 35.36 -48.14 -12.00
CA GLN A 31 35.24 -47.64 -10.65
C GLN A 31 34.71 -46.21 -10.64
N ALA A 32 33.59 -46.07 -9.93
CA ALA A 32 33.00 -44.86 -9.37
C ALA A 32 32.33 -43.83 -10.31
N ALA A 33 31.21 -44.22 -10.92
CA ALA A 33 30.07 -43.31 -10.99
C ALA A 33 29.25 -43.51 -9.70
N THR A 34 29.75 -43.01 -8.57
CA THR A 34 28.90 -42.80 -7.40
C THR A 34 27.88 -41.73 -7.77
N ALA A 35 26.62 -42.15 -7.92
CA ALA A 35 25.49 -41.27 -8.11
C ALA A 35 25.57 -40.12 -7.09
N ALA A 36 25.56 -38.88 -7.59
CA ALA A 36 25.40 -37.71 -6.75
C ALA A 36 24.12 -37.89 -5.90
N PRO A 37 24.16 -37.60 -4.60
CA PRO A 37 23.00 -37.81 -3.73
C PRO A 37 21.90 -36.83 -4.16
N ASN A 38 20.77 -37.35 -4.63
CA ASN A 38 19.47 -36.68 -4.79
C ASN A 38 19.53 -35.15 -4.86
N ALA A 39 20.03 -34.58 -5.97
CA ALA A 39 19.90 -33.16 -6.22
C ALA A 39 18.41 -32.87 -6.44
N SER A 40 17.74 -32.32 -5.43
CA SER A 40 16.36 -31.84 -5.56
C SER A 40 16.29 -30.81 -6.68
N ALA A 41 15.23 -30.84 -7.49
CA ALA A 41 15.02 -29.83 -8.53
C ALA A 41 15.12 -28.41 -7.94
N PRO A 42 15.73 -27.46 -8.67
CA PRO A 42 15.90 -26.10 -8.18
C PRO A 42 14.55 -25.46 -7.88
N VAL A 43 14.43 -24.83 -6.72
CA VAL A 43 13.24 -24.06 -6.31
C VAL A 43 13.64 -22.70 -5.76
N ILE A 44 12.75 -21.70 -5.87
CA ILE A 44 12.93 -20.42 -5.18
C ILE A 44 12.33 -20.54 -3.78
N ALA A 45 13.14 -20.30 -2.75
CA ALA A 45 12.66 -20.02 -1.40
C ALA A 45 12.57 -18.50 -1.22
N ILE A 46 11.39 -18.00 -0.81
CA ILE A 46 11.22 -16.61 -0.38
C ILE A 46 11.51 -16.57 1.12
N ASP A 47 12.64 -15.96 1.48
CA ASP A 47 13.04 -15.83 2.88
C ASP A 47 12.35 -14.63 3.55
N ARG A 48 12.09 -13.55 2.78
CA ARG A 48 11.26 -12.41 3.21
C ARG A 48 10.42 -11.83 2.06
N PRO A 49 9.21 -11.32 2.35
CA PRO A 49 8.54 -11.37 3.66
C PRO A 49 7.97 -12.76 3.97
N LYS A 50 7.53 -13.00 5.21
CA LYS A 50 6.90 -14.28 5.58
C LYS A 50 5.44 -14.33 5.12
N PRO A 51 4.90 -15.51 4.77
CA PRO A 51 3.48 -15.64 4.42
C PRO A 51 2.57 -15.10 5.52
N GLY A 52 1.65 -14.21 5.15
CA GLY A 52 0.68 -13.60 6.06
C GLY A 52 1.20 -12.42 6.89
N GLU A 53 2.47 -12.03 6.71
CA GLU A 53 3.06 -10.86 7.37
C GLU A 53 2.26 -9.58 7.08
N THR A 54 2.20 -8.67 8.05
CA THR A 54 1.43 -7.43 7.94
C THR A 54 2.33 -6.24 8.16
N PHE A 55 2.32 -5.34 7.18
CA PHE A 55 3.02 -4.08 7.17
C PHE A 55 2.03 -2.94 7.44
N PHE A 56 2.48 -1.86 8.07
CA PHE A 56 1.61 -0.77 8.50
C PHE A 56 2.02 0.57 7.92
N ILE A 57 1.07 1.27 7.31
CA ILE A 57 1.14 2.72 7.09
C ILE A 57 1.11 3.39 8.47
N SER A 58 2.10 4.23 8.75
CA SER A 58 2.29 4.86 10.06
C SER A 58 1.25 5.95 10.38
N PRO A 59 1.09 6.30 11.69
CA PRO A 59 0.24 7.41 12.12
C PRO A 59 0.68 8.76 11.54
N ASP A 60 1.98 9.03 11.42
CA ASP A 60 2.48 10.06 10.51
C ASP A 60 2.61 9.41 9.13
N PRO A 61 1.73 9.68 8.15
CA PRO A 61 1.55 8.81 7.00
C PRO A 61 2.85 8.61 6.22
N ALA A 62 3.33 7.37 6.24
CA ALA A 62 4.41 6.88 5.39
C ALA A 62 4.12 5.43 5.02
N MET A 63 4.42 5.06 3.76
CA MET A 63 4.31 3.68 3.32
C MET A 63 5.38 2.82 4.01
N PRO A 64 5.05 1.59 4.44
CA PRO A 64 6.04 0.70 5.04
C PRO A 64 7.03 0.19 4.00
N ALA A 65 8.28 -0.03 4.42
CA ALA A 65 9.22 -0.81 3.61
C ALA A 65 8.81 -2.29 3.62
N ILE A 66 8.91 -2.96 2.46
CA ILE A 66 8.63 -4.39 2.30
C ILE A 66 9.87 -5.06 1.71
N PRO A 67 10.87 -5.42 2.53
CA PRO A 67 12.09 -6.03 2.02
C PRO A 67 11.78 -7.41 1.45
N CYS A 68 12.20 -7.63 0.20
CA CYS A 68 12.02 -8.90 -0.50
C CYS A 68 13.37 -9.61 -0.61
N GLU A 69 13.45 -10.82 -0.07
CA GLU A 69 14.65 -11.66 -0.11
C GLU A 69 14.26 -13.06 -0.57
N ALA A 70 14.94 -13.57 -1.59
CA ALA A 70 14.76 -14.93 -2.10
C ALA A 70 16.10 -15.57 -2.47
N ARG A 71 16.13 -16.91 -2.45
CA ARG A 71 17.28 -17.72 -2.82
C ARG A 71 16.89 -18.96 -3.59
N ILE A 72 17.84 -19.48 -4.37
CA ILE A 72 17.70 -20.76 -5.05
C ILE A 72 18.12 -21.88 -4.10
N VAL A 73 17.28 -22.90 -4.00
CA VAL A 73 17.53 -24.11 -3.20
C VAL A 73 17.63 -25.30 -4.14
N GLY A 74 18.49 -26.28 -3.79
CA GLY A 74 18.68 -27.51 -4.58
C GLY A 74 19.83 -27.47 -5.57
N VAL A 75 20.60 -26.37 -5.63
CA VAL A 75 21.77 -26.21 -6.50
C VAL A 75 23.00 -25.88 -5.66
N GLN A 76 24.15 -26.47 -6.01
CA GLN A 76 25.43 -26.20 -5.37
C GLN A 76 26.52 -25.95 -6.43
N PRO A 77 27.38 -24.91 -6.28
CA PRO A 77 27.29 -23.87 -5.24
C PRO A 77 26.02 -23.03 -5.37
N ASP A 78 25.63 -22.31 -4.31
CA ASP A 78 24.45 -21.43 -4.32
C ASP A 78 24.54 -20.41 -5.46
N PRO A 79 23.65 -20.47 -6.47
CA PRO A 79 23.70 -19.56 -7.61
C PRO A 79 23.02 -18.21 -7.33
N THR A 80 22.37 -18.02 -6.18
CA THR A 80 21.60 -16.81 -5.85
C THR A 80 22.38 -15.50 -6.08
N PRO A 81 23.66 -15.36 -5.66
CA PRO A 81 24.39 -14.09 -5.82
C PRO A 81 24.62 -13.66 -7.26
N VAL A 82 24.54 -14.58 -8.22
CA VAL A 82 24.78 -14.32 -9.66
C VAL A 82 23.52 -14.47 -10.51
N THR A 83 22.42 -14.89 -9.89
CA THR A 83 21.15 -15.10 -10.59
C THR A 83 20.41 -13.78 -10.76
N ARG A 84 19.78 -13.62 -11.93
CA ARG A 84 18.84 -12.53 -12.20
C ARG A 84 17.43 -12.93 -11.82
N PHE A 85 16.79 -12.06 -11.06
CA PHE A 85 15.42 -12.22 -10.59
C PHE A 85 14.53 -11.14 -11.20
N GLN A 86 13.30 -11.55 -11.50
CA GLN A 86 12.20 -10.67 -11.85
C GLN A 86 11.17 -10.73 -10.73
N TRP A 87 10.89 -9.57 -10.16
CA TRP A 87 9.95 -9.39 -9.07
C TRP A 87 8.74 -8.61 -9.52
N THR A 88 7.57 -9.00 -9.04
CA THR A 88 6.33 -8.23 -9.17
C THR A 88 5.65 -8.17 -7.82
N LEU A 89 5.39 -6.96 -7.34
CA LEU A 89 4.54 -6.72 -6.18
C LEU A 89 3.22 -6.13 -6.68
N THR A 90 2.10 -6.71 -6.25
CA THR A 90 0.76 -6.24 -6.58
C THR A 90 0.01 -5.94 -5.29
N ILE A 91 -0.57 -4.75 -5.17
CA ILE A 91 -1.42 -4.33 -4.05
C ILE A 91 -2.85 -4.18 -4.55
N ASP A 92 -3.79 -4.87 -3.90
CA ASP A 92 -5.21 -4.78 -4.18
C ASP A 92 -6.00 -4.33 -2.94
N ASP A 93 -6.62 -3.16 -3.04
CA ASP A 93 -7.59 -2.69 -2.05
C ASP A 93 -8.96 -3.31 -2.35
N THR A 94 -9.27 -4.37 -1.61
CA THR A 94 -10.54 -5.10 -1.71
C THR A 94 -11.62 -4.55 -0.76
N THR A 95 -11.33 -3.50 0.00
CA THR A 95 -12.21 -3.01 1.07
C THR A 95 -13.41 -2.24 0.52
N ALA A 96 -13.24 -1.52 -0.60
CA ALA A 96 -14.30 -0.74 -1.22
C ALA A 96 -14.95 -1.52 -2.38
N ARG A 97 -16.24 -1.84 -2.25
CA ARG A 97 -17.04 -2.47 -3.33
C ARG A 97 -17.19 -1.61 -4.59
N LEU A 98 -16.97 -0.30 -4.46
CA LEU A 98 -17.36 0.69 -5.46
C LEU A 98 -16.18 1.30 -6.24
N VAL A 99 -14.97 1.33 -5.67
CA VAL A 99 -13.76 1.84 -6.35
C VAL A 99 -12.58 0.96 -5.95
N ARG A 100 -12.12 0.12 -6.86
CA ARG A 100 -10.92 -0.69 -6.65
C ARG A 100 -9.68 0.17 -6.84
N CYS A 101 -8.78 0.11 -5.87
CA CYS A 101 -7.45 0.68 -5.99
C CYS A 101 -6.46 -0.45 -6.18
N HIS A 102 -5.52 -0.25 -7.10
CA HIS A 102 -4.58 -1.26 -7.53
C HIS A 102 -3.24 -0.59 -7.82
N ALA A 103 -2.15 -1.20 -7.37
CA ALA A 103 -0.80 -0.78 -7.69
C ALA A 103 0.06 -1.99 -8.04
N VAL A 104 1.01 -1.79 -8.95
CA VAL A 104 1.98 -2.80 -9.36
C VAL A 104 3.36 -2.18 -9.37
N GLU A 105 4.28 -2.79 -8.63
CA GLU A 105 5.70 -2.48 -8.67
C GLU A 105 6.48 -3.64 -9.28
N GLN A 106 7.55 -3.33 -10.01
CA GLN A 106 8.37 -4.31 -10.70
C GLN A 106 9.86 -4.11 -10.39
N GLY A 107 10.54 -5.23 -10.15
CA GLY A 107 12.00 -5.30 -10.08
C GLY A 107 12.51 -6.19 -11.21
N ILE A 108 13.03 -5.60 -12.28
CA ILE A 108 13.42 -6.33 -13.49
C ILE A 108 14.92 -6.58 -13.50
N ASP A 109 15.31 -7.82 -13.83
CA ASP A 109 16.69 -8.27 -14.04
C ASP A 109 17.66 -7.95 -12.87
N LEU A 110 17.14 -8.01 -11.64
CA LEU A 110 17.87 -7.73 -10.41
C LEU A 110 18.78 -8.90 -10.04
N VAL A 111 20.06 -8.61 -9.75
CA VAL A 111 21.03 -9.62 -9.35
C VAL A 111 21.03 -9.77 -7.83
N GLY A 112 21.10 -11.01 -7.33
CA GLY A 112 21.39 -11.26 -5.92
C GLY A 112 20.19 -11.46 -4.99
N GLY A 113 19.02 -11.80 -5.52
CA GLY A 113 17.88 -12.28 -4.73
C GLY A 113 17.23 -11.25 -3.78
N HIS A 114 17.64 -9.99 -3.82
CA HIS A 114 17.14 -8.91 -2.98
C HIS A 114 16.41 -7.84 -3.80
N TRP A 115 15.31 -7.32 -3.28
CA TRP A 115 14.59 -6.19 -3.86
C TRP A 115 13.82 -5.39 -2.81
N ASP A 116 13.95 -4.06 -2.85
CA ASP A 116 13.11 -3.14 -2.07
C ASP A 116 12.18 -2.39 -3.04
N PRO A 117 10.88 -2.73 -3.09
CA PRO A 117 9.93 -2.08 -3.97
C PRO A 117 9.72 -0.60 -3.58
N PRO A 118 9.75 0.34 -4.54
CA PRO A 118 9.52 1.76 -4.26
C PRO A 118 8.02 2.03 -4.14
N LEU A 119 7.46 1.91 -2.93
CA LEU A 119 6.04 2.18 -2.68
C LEU A 119 5.78 3.69 -2.58
N THR A 120 5.47 4.36 -3.69
CA THR A 120 5.24 5.82 -3.73
C THR A 120 3.79 6.22 -3.49
N ASP A 121 2.83 5.40 -3.90
CA ASP A 121 1.40 5.69 -3.74
C ASP A 121 0.86 5.15 -2.40
N PHE A 122 0.07 5.97 -1.70
CA PHE A 122 -0.62 5.52 -0.49
C PHE A 122 -1.74 4.53 -0.82
N LEU A 123 -1.43 3.25 -0.67
CA LEU A 123 -2.35 2.16 -0.91
C LEU A 123 -2.09 1.00 0.05
N GLY A 124 -3.10 0.63 0.81
CA GLY A 124 -3.11 -0.63 1.57
C GLY A 124 -4.01 -1.68 0.92
N GLY A 125 -3.98 -2.89 1.48
CA GLY A 125 -4.76 -4.00 0.95
C GLY A 125 -4.07 -5.34 1.08
N GLU A 126 -4.53 -6.29 0.28
CA GLU A 126 -3.85 -7.58 0.11
C GLU A 126 -2.70 -7.40 -0.88
N VAL A 127 -1.53 -7.98 -0.56
CA VAL A 127 -0.34 -7.86 -1.37
C VAL A 127 0.10 -9.25 -1.83
N THR A 128 0.36 -9.38 -3.13
CA THR A 128 0.99 -10.59 -3.70
C THR A 128 2.36 -10.21 -4.25
N ILE A 129 3.40 -10.90 -3.79
CA ILE A 129 4.77 -10.74 -4.25
C ILE A 129 5.14 -12.00 -5.01
N LYS A 130 5.46 -11.85 -6.30
CA LYS A 130 5.91 -12.93 -7.17
C LYS A 130 7.37 -12.71 -7.50
N VAL A 131 8.13 -13.80 -7.47
CA VAL A 131 9.54 -13.81 -7.87
C VAL A 131 9.75 -14.89 -8.91
N THR A 132 10.49 -14.55 -9.96
CA THR A 132 10.86 -15.47 -11.03
C THR A 132 12.37 -15.39 -11.23
N ALA A 133 13.02 -16.54 -11.43
CA ALA A 133 14.43 -16.62 -11.80
C ALA A 133 14.56 -17.37 -13.12
N THR A 134 15.42 -16.86 -14.01
CA THR A 134 15.71 -17.45 -15.31
C THR A 134 17.22 -17.62 -15.48
N GLY A 135 17.62 -18.75 -16.08
CA GLY A 135 18.99 -19.00 -16.55
C GLY A 135 20.12 -18.70 -15.55
N PHE A 136 20.35 -19.60 -14.59
CA PHE A 136 21.45 -19.50 -13.62
C PHE A 136 22.55 -20.54 -13.85
N SER A 137 23.76 -20.25 -13.36
CA SER A 137 24.98 -21.04 -13.60
C SER A 137 24.81 -22.51 -13.21
N GLY A 138 25.35 -23.41 -14.06
CA GLY A 138 25.25 -24.87 -13.88
C GLY A 138 24.06 -25.53 -14.60
N VAL A 139 23.18 -24.76 -15.24
CA VAL A 139 22.02 -25.27 -15.98
C VAL A 139 21.84 -24.47 -17.29
N PRO A 140 21.54 -25.09 -18.45
CA PRO A 140 21.32 -24.37 -19.70
C PRO A 140 20.20 -23.32 -19.56
N ALA A 141 20.48 -22.08 -20.00
CA ALA A 141 19.59 -20.91 -19.84
C ALA A 141 18.18 -21.08 -20.44
N THR A 142 17.98 -22.03 -21.34
CA THR A 142 16.71 -22.34 -22.00
C THR A 142 15.85 -23.38 -21.27
N ALA A 143 16.33 -23.97 -20.16
CA ALA A 143 15.71 -25.17 -19.60
C ALA A 143 14.87 -24.95 -18.32
N PHE A 144 15.05 -23.86 -17.55
CA PHE A 144 14.33 -23.71 -16.28
C PHE A 144 13.98 -22.25 -15.95
N THR A 145 12.68 -21.95 -16.01
CA THR A 145 12.06 -20.80 -15.34
C THR A 145 11.40 -21.32 -14.08
N ILE A 146 11.87 -20.85 -12.92
CA ILE A 146 11.28 -21.17 -11.63
C ILE A 146 10.66 -19.91 -11.03
N HIS A 147 9.53 -20.07 -10.36
CA HIS A 147 8.84 -18.97 -9.70
C HIS A 147 8.30 -19.40 -8.35
N ASN A 148 8.09 -18.43 -7.48
CA ASN A 148 7.36 -18.61 -6.23
C ASN A 148 6.59 -17.32 -5.90
N GLU A 149 5.62 -17.41 -5.02
CA GLU A 149 4.85 -16.26 -4.55
C GLU A 149 4.64 -16.29 -3.03
N VAL A 150 4.51 -15.10 -2.45
CA VAL A 150 4.11 -14.91 -1.06
C VAL A 150 3.00 -13.86 -0.98
N LYS A 151 2.07 -14.07 -0.05
CA LYS A 151 0.98 -13.14 0.23
C LYS A 151 1.20 -12.47 1.57
N VAL A 152 1.10 -11.15 1.59
CA VAL A 152 1.22 -10.29 2.78
C VAL A 152 0.14 -9.23 2.77
N ARG A 153 0.12 -8.35 3.77
CA ARG A 153 -0.90 -7.31 3.92
C ARG A 153 -0.27 -5.97 4.20
N ILE A 154 -0.86 -4.90 3.67
CA ILE A 154 -0.62 -3.54 4.13
C ILE A 154 -1.89 -3.03 4.81
N ARG A 155 -1.74 -2.47 6.02
CA ARG A 155 -2.80 -1.96 6.88
C ARG A 155 -2.48 -0.56 7.36
N GLY A 156 -3.47 0.21 7.82
CA GLY A 156 -3.30 1.55 8.35
C GLY A 156 -3.28 1.59 9.88
N LYS A 157 -2.50 2.50 10.45
CA LYS A 157 -2.59 2.89 11.86
C LYS A 157 -3.32 4.22 11.99
N ASN A 158 -4.13 4.33 13.04
CA ASN A 158 -4.86 5.56 13.33
C ASN A 158 -3.90 6.65 13.84
N PRO A 159 -4.13 7.92 13.45
CA PRO A 159 -3.42 9.06 14.01
C PRO A 159 -3.88 9.38 15.44
N ASP A 160 -3.09 10.18 16.15
CA ASP A 160 -3.51 10.74 17.41
C ASP A 160 -4.55 11.86 17.19
N LYS A 161 -5.49 11.98 18.13
CA LYS A 161 -6.52 13.03 18.11
C LYS A 161 -5.92 14.44 18.08
N ALA A 162 -4.74 14.62 18.68
CA ALA A 162 -4.03 15.90 18.67
C ALA A 162 -3.56 16.28 17.25
N ASP A 163 -3.07 15.31 16.48
CA ASP A 163 -2.57 15.53 15.11
C ASP A 163 -3.73 15.86 14.16
N ILE A 164 -4.86 15.17 14.31
CA ILE A 164 -6.10 15.50 13.58
C ILE A 164 -6.49 16.96 13.86
N ARG A 165 -6.53 17.37 15.12
CA ARG A 165 -6.86 18.75 15.50
C ARG A 165 -5.88 19.75 14.90
N ALA A 166 -4.58 19.46 14.99
CA ALA A 166 -3.53 20.31 14.45
C ALA A 166 -3.69 20.49 12.94
N LEU A 167 -3.97 19.41 12.20
CA LEU A 167 -4.19 19.48 10.76
C LEU A 167 -5.47 20.27 10.41
N CYS A 168 -6.59 20.05 11.11
CA CYS A 168 -7.80 20.84 10.88
C CYS A 168 -7.56 22.34 11.06
N LEU A 169 -6.74 22.73 12.05
CA LEU A 169 -6.35 24.13 12.26
C LEU A 169 -5.43 24.63 11.14
N ALA A 170 -4.45 23.84 10.70
CA ALA A 170 -3.55 24.18 9.61
C ALA A 170 -4.31 24.38 8.27
N GLU A 171 -5.35 23.56 8.03
CA GLU A 171 -6.27 23.71 6.89
C GLU A 171 -7.22 24.91 7.01
N GLN A 172 -7.15 25.67 8.11
CA GLN A 172 -8.05 26.79 8.44
C GLN A 172 -9.52 26.36 8.53
N GLU A 173 -9.76 25.12 8.93
CA GLU A 173 -11.09 24.51 9.07
C GLU A 173 -11.24 23.80 10.42
N PRO A 174 -11.30 24.53 11.55
CA PRO A 174 -11.45 23.92 12.87
C PRO A 174 -12.72 23.08 13.01
N ASP A 175 -13.76 23.39 12.23
CA ASP A 175 -15.02 22.63 12.21
C ASP A 175 -14.87 21.23 11.58
N ALA A 176 -13.82 20.99 10.77
CA ALA A 176 -13.53 19.65 10.28
C ALA A 176 -13.24 18.69 11.44
N PHE A 177 -12.69 19.17 12.55
CA PHE A 177 -12.49 18.36 13.75
C PHE A 177 -13.82 17.92 14.39
N LEU A 178 -14.85 18.78 14.36
CA LEU A 178 -16.19 18.46 14.86
C LEU A 178 -16.90 17.45 13.95
N ILE A 179 -16.75 17.60 12.64
CA ILE A 179 -17.22 16.61 11.67
C ILE A 179 -16.54 15.27 11.92
N ALA A 180 -15.21 15.22 12.00
CA ALA A 180 -14.49 13.98 12.28
C ALA A 180 -14.93 13.32 13.60
N ALA A 181 -15.21 14.13 14.63
CA ALA A 181 -15.75 13.62 15.89
C ALA A 181 -17.14 12.98 15.70
N HIS A 182 -18.05 13.64 15.00
CA HIS A 182 -19.39 13.09 14.76
C HIS A 182 -19.35 11.83 13.90
N GLU A 183 -18.70 11.90 12.74
CA GLU A 183 -18.66 10.83 11.75
C GLU A 183 -18.02 9.53 12.28
N THR A 184 -17.13 9.64 13.27
CA THR A 184 -16.46 8.50 13.89
C THR A 184 -16.99 8.15 15.28
N ALA A 185 -18.13 8.71 15.70
CA ALA A 185 -18.68 8.53 17.04
C ALA A 185 -17.63 8.81 18.16
N ASN A 186 -16.87 9.90 17.99
CA ASN A 186 -15.82 10.41 18.88
C ASN A 186 -14.57 9.53 19.00
N THR A 187 -14.43 8.49 18.18
CA THR A 187 -13.26 7.59 18.22
C THR A 187 -12.06 8.15 17.47
N PHE A 188 -12.27 9.07 16.53
CA PHE A 188 -11.23 9.65 15.67
C PHE A 188 -10.44 8.59 14.89
N GLN A 189 -11.14 7.54 14.44
CA GLN A 189 -10.55 6.45 13.68
C GLN A 189 -10.69 6.67 12.18
N GLN A 190 -9.56 6.67 11.46
CA GLN A 190 -9.50 6.53 10.00
C GLN A 190 -9.65 5.06 9.59
N PHE A 191 -9.12 4.15 10.40
CA PHE A 191 -9.03 2.72 10.16
C PHE A 191 -9.72 1.94 11.27
N THR A 192 -10.34 0.81 10.91
CA THR A 192 -10.89 -0.15 11.87
C THR A 192 -9.78 -0.82 12.69
N GLN A 193 -10.15 -1.67 13.64
CA GLN A 193 -9.19 -2.48 14.42
C GLN A 193 -8.31 -3.38 13.52
N ASP A 194 -8.83 -3.83 12.37
CA ASP A 194 -8.07 -4.64 11.40
C ASP A 194 -7.17 -3.80 10.49
N GLY A 195 -7.14 -2.47 10.71
CA GLY A 195 -6.33 -1.53 9.94
C GLY A 195 -6.80 -1.33 8.50
N ILE A 196 -8.09 -1.57 8.20
CA ILE A 196 -8.71 -1.21 6.92
C ILE A 196 -9.45 0.12 7.03
N PRO A 197 -9.61 0.91 5.96
CA PRO A 197 -10.30 2.19 6.03
C PRO A 197 -11.71 2.05 6.63
N LEU A 198 -12.11 3.02 7.45
CA LEU A 198 -13.44 3.10 8.00
C LEU A 198 -14.42 3.44 6.87
N LEU A 199 -15.36 2.53 6.60
CA LEU A 199 -16.30 2.64 5.50
C LEU A 199 -17.73 2.64 6.01
N ASN A 200 -18.53 3.60 5.58
CA ASN A 200 -19.98 3.46 5.61
C ASN A 200 -20.38 2.43 4.54
N ARG A 201 -20.96 1.31 4.97
CA ARG A 201 -21.28 0.18 4.10
C ARG A 201 -22.39 0.49 3.10
N ASP A 202 -23.28 1.43 3.42
CA ASP A 202 -24.44 1.75 2.59
C ASP A 202 -24.09 2.79 1.53
N SER A 203 -23.33 3.83 1.91
CA SER A 203 -22.98 4.92 1.00
C SER A 203 -21.64 4.72 0.30
N GLY A 204 -20.69 4.02 0.92
CA GLY A 204 -19.28 3.99 0.50
C GLY A 204 -18.48 5.22 0.96
N ALA A 205 -19.05 6.06 1.82
CA ALA A 205 -18.32 7.14 2.48
C ALA A 205 -17.12 6.60 3.26
N THR A 206 -15.97 7.28 3.18
CA THR A 206 -14.71 6.74 3.71
C THR A 206 -13.97 7.68 4.65
N GLY A 207 -13.41 7.11 5.72
CA GLY A 207 -12.42 7.71 6.61
C GLY A 207 -13.02 8.65 7.66
N LEU A 208 -12.14 9.43 8.28
CA LEU A 208 -12.48 10.38 9.36
C LEU A 208 -13.59 11.36 8.97
N MET A 209 -13.57 11.84 7.73
CA MET A 209 -14.50 12.84 7.23
C MET A 209 -15.69 12.24 6.47
N GLN A 210 -15.78 10.91 6.37
CA GLN A 210 -16.84 10.20 5.63
C GLN A 210 -17.12 10.79 4.24
N ILE A 211 -16.05 10.96 3.44
CA ILE A 211 -16.14 11.57 2.11
C ILE A 211 -16.81 10.60 1.14
N LEU A 212 -17.80 11.11 0.40
CA LEU A 212 -18.59 10.34 -0.56
C LEU A 212 -18.58 10.91 -1.98
N ASP A 213 -18.77 12.23 -2.14
CA ASP A 213 -18.89 12.89 -3.44
C ASP A 213 -18.03 14.17 -3.49
N PRO A 214 -17.02 14.26 -4.38
CA PRO A 214 -16.57 13.21 -5.29
C PRO A 214 -16.05 11.98 -4.52
N ARG A 215 -16.13 10.81 -5.15
CA ARG A 215 -15.66 9.55 -4.54
C ARG A 215 -14.20 9.67 -4.09
N PRO A 216 -13.86 9.15 -2.89
CA PRO A 216 -12.52 9.30 -2.35
C PRO A 216 -11.48 8.54 -3.20
N THR A 217 -10.35 9.19 -3.45
CA THR A 217 -9.18 8.57 -4.11
C THR A 217 -8.51 7.54 -3.21
N CYS A 218 -7.64 6.69 -3.77
CA CYS A 218 -6.88 5.68 -3.01
C CYS A 218 -6.11 6.31 -1.83
N ALA A 219 -5.40 7.40 -2.09
CA ALA A 219 -4.69 8.16 -1.07
C ALA A 219 -5.63 8.71 0.00
N GLN A 220 -6.80 9.27 -0.36
CA GLN A 220 -7.77 9.78 0.62
C GLN A 220 -8.38 8.67 1.49
N ARG A 221 -8.30 7.40 1.09
CA ARG A 221 -8.73 6.25 1.91
C ARG A 221 -7.63 5.77 2.84
N TRP A 222 -6.39 5.70 2.34
CA TRP A 222 -5.25 5.11 3.04
C TRP A 222 -4.30 6.11 3.71
N ASN A 223 -4.54 7.40 3.53
CA ASN A 223 -3.84 8.50 4.18
C ASN A 223 -4.87 9.42 4.85
N TRP A 224 -4.88 9.42 6.19
CA TRP A 224 -5.83 10.21 6.97
C TRP A 224 -5.66 11.72 6.78
N GLN A 225 -4.46 12.20 6.48
CA GLN A 225 -4.22 13.62 6.23
C GLN A 225 -4.91 14.03 4.94
N GLU A 226 -4.78 13.23 3.88
CA GLU A 226 -5.47 13.46 2.60
C GLU A 226 -6.99 13.37 2.76
N ASN A 227 -7.49 12.48 3.63
CA ASN A 227 -8.90 12.43 4.00
C ASN A 227 -9.36 13.76 4.64
N ILE A 228 -8.66 14.25 5.66
CA ILE A 228 -9.01 15.52 6.32
C ILE A 228 -8.94 16.70 5.36
N LYS A 229 -7.88 16.82 4.56
CA LYS A 229 -7.72 17.90 3.57
C LYS A 229 -8.89 17.92 2.58
N ALA A 230 -9.28 16.75 2.07
CA ALA A 230 -10.41 16.64 1.16
C ALA A 230 -11.74 17.00 1.83
N GLY A 231 -11.98 16.55 3.07
CA GLY A 231 -13.18 16.89 3.84
C GLY A 231 -13.23 18.38 4.20
N ALA A 232 -12.11 18.98 4.57
CA ALA A 232 -11.97 20.41 4.82
C ALA A 232 -12.28 21.24 3.57
N LYS A 233 -11.81 20.79 2.40
CA LYS A 233 -12.16 21.40 1.10
C LYS A 233 -13.66 21.31 0.82
N LEU A 234 -14.30 20.17 1.09
CA LEU A 234 -15.75 20.03 0.96
C LEU A 234 -16.50 20.95 1.92
N LEU A 235 -16.04 21.08 3.15
CA LEU A 235 -16.64 21.98 4.14
C LEU A 235 -16.55 23.45 3.68
N LYS A 236 -15.41 23.88 3.11
CA LYS A 236 -15.25 25.21 2.47
C LYS A 236 -16.26 25.43 1.34
N ALA A 237 -16.46 24.42 0.49
CA ALA A 237 -17.45 24.49 -0.59
C ALA A 237 -18.87 24.65 -0.05
N HIS A 238 -19.25 23.87 0.96
CA HIS A 238 -20.55 23.99 1.63
C HIS A 238 -20.73 25.36 2.31
N ARG A 239 -19.67 25.95 2.87
CA ARG A 239 -19.73 27.32 3.41
C ARG A 239 -20.07 28.36 2.36
N ASN A 240 -19.53 28.22 1.15
CA ASN A 240 -19.84 29.12 0.04
C ASN A 240 -21.30 28.94 -0.42
N ILE A 241 -21.80 27.70 -0.45
CA ILE A 241 -23.21 27.41 -0.74
C ILE A 241 -24.11 28.02 0.34
N ALA A 242 -23.80 27.82 1.62
CA ALA A 242 -24.52 28.40 2.76
C ALA A 242 -24.61 29.93 2.62
N ARG A 243 -23.49 30.59 2.33
CA ARG A 243 -23.46 32.06 2.13
C ARG A 243 -24.37 32.50 0.98
N SER A 244 -24.39 31.76 -0.14
CA SER A 244 -25.26 32.07 -1.28
C SER A 244 -26.74 31.90 -0.95
N ILE A 245 -27.11 30.85 -0.23
CA ILE A 245 -28.50 30.59 0.16
C ILE A 245 -28.98 31.64 1.16
N LEU A 246 -28.22 31.83 2.25
CA LEU A 246 -28.58 32.76 3.32
C LEU A 246 -28.49 34.22 2.88
N GLY A 247 -27.62 34.53 1.91
CA GLY A 247 -27.45 35.87 1.36
C GLY A 247 -28.73 36.50 0.81
N ARG A 248 -29.70 35.67 0.37
CA ARG A 248 -31.01 36.11 -0.14
C ARG A 248 -31.90 36.73 0.92
N TYR A 249 -31.59 36.49 2.19
CA TYR A 249 -32.36 36.91 3.35
C TYR A 249 -31.67 38.01 4.16
N ARG A 250 -30.53 38.51 3.67
CA ARG A 250 -29.79 39.57 4.37
C ARG A 250 -30.60 40.84 4.43
N THR A 251 -30.68 41.40 5.64
CA THR A 251 -31.29 42.71 5.90
C THR A 251 -30.28 43.56 6.65
N ASN A 252 -30.01 44.78 6.16
CA ASN A 252 -29.02 45.70 6.75
C ASN A 252 -27.64 45.06 6.99
N GLY A 253 -27.20 44.21 6.06
CA GLY A 253 -25.90 43.54 6.11
C GLY A 253 -25.80 42.35 7.08
N LYS A 254 -26.88 41.96 7.76
CA LYS A 254 -26.91 40.84 8.72
C LYS A 254 -27.87 39.73 8.30
N PHE A 255 -27.71 38.54 8.87
CA PHE A 255 -28.69 37.46 8.80
C PHE A 255 -29.71 37.59 9.95
N PRO A 256 -30.91 38.14 9.71
CA PRO A 256 -31.92 38.24 10.75
C PRO A 256 -32.36 36.83 11.16
N ASN A 257 -32.27 36.50 12.44
CA ASN A 257 -32.55 35.17 12.95
C ASN A 257 -33.21 35.19 14.33
N THR A 258 -34.00 34.17 14.63
CA THR A 258 -34.74 34.06 15.89
C THR A 258 -33.89 33.60 17.08
N GLU A 259 -32.66 33.13 16.83
CA GLU A 259 -31.76 32.62 17.88
C GLU A 259 -30.81 33.70 18.43
N GLY A 260 -30.85 34.94 17.91
CA GLY A 260 -29.97 36.02 18.37
C GLY A 260 -28.50 35.84 17.99
N LEU A 261 -28.21 34.95 17.04
CA LEU A 261 -26.86 34.59 16.64
C LEU A 261 -26.22 35.64 15.74
N ASP A 262 -24.90 35.74 15.79
CA ASP A 262 -24.14 36.53 14.83
C ASP A 262 -24.04 35.85 13.45
N ASP A 263 -23.62 36.61 12.45
CA ASP A 263 -23.55 36.11 11.08
C ASP A 263 -22.59 34.91 10.90
N VAL A 264 -21.54 34.83 11.72
CA VAL A 264 -20.55 33.74 11.67
C VAL A 264 -21.20 32.46 12.17
N GLN A 265 -21.96 32.53 13.25
CA GLN A 265 -22.66 31.39 13.85
C GLN A 265 -23.80 30.89 12.97
N VAL A 266 -24.62 31.80 12.41
CA VAL A 266 -25.68 31.44 11.45
C VAL A 266 -25.08 30.69 10.26
N LEU A 267 -23.97 31.21 9.69
CA LEU A 267 -23.28 30.58 8.57
C LEU A 267 -22.67 29.23 8.94
N ARG A 268 -22.07 29.12 10.13
CA ARG A 268 -21.45 27.89 10.64
C ARG A 268 -22.47 26.76 10.76
N LEU A 269 -23.61 27.02 11.38
CA LEU A 269 -24.69 26.04 11.54
C LEU A 269 -25.21 25.52 10.20
N GLU A 270 -25.44 26.43 9.25
CA GLU A 270 -25.89 26.06 7.91
C GLU A 270 -24.83 25.24 7.15
N THR A 271 -23.55 25.60 7.31
CA THR A 271 -22.43 24.90 6.68
C THR A 271 -22.31 23.46 7.17
N LEU A 272 -22.34 23.26 8.49
CA LEU A 272 -22.30 21.93 9.11
C LEU A 272 -23.51 21.10 8.66
N MET A 273 -24.68 21.72 8.61
CA MET A 273 -25.89 21.08 8.15
C MET A 273 -25.85 20.65 6.68
N LEU A 274 -25.31 21.50 5.81
CA LEU A 274 -25.13 21.16 4.40
C LEU A 274 -24.15 20.01 4.22
N TYR A 275 -23.07 19.95 5.03
CA TYR A 275 -22.13 18.83 5.01
C TYR A 275 -22.82 17.49 5.31
N ALA A 276 -23.71 17.48 6.32
CA ALA A 276 -24.53 16.33 6.67
C ALA A 276 -25.68 16.03 5.68
N GLY A 277 -25.81 16.80 4.59
CA GLY A 277 -26.83 16.62 3.56
C GLY A 277 -28.19 17.27 3.87
N GLY A 278 -28.23 18.24 4.79
CA GLY A 278 -29.46 18.91 5.23
C GLY A 278 -29.40 20.44 5.19
N ARG A 279 -30.37 21.07 5.86
CA ARG A 279 -30.49 22.53 6.03
C ARG A 279 -30.75 22.83 7.51
N TYR A 280 -30.17 23.91 8.04
CA TYR A 280 -30.46 24.34 9.40
C TYR A 280 -31.59 25.36 9.44
N TRP A 281 -31.55 26.34 8.52
CA TRP A 281 -32.46 27.48 8.56
C TRP A 281 -33.60 27.37 7.54
N ASP A 282 -34.82 27.67 8.01
CA ASP A 282 -35.95 28.02 7.16
C ASP A 282 -36.26 29.52 7.28
N TRP A 283 -36.83 30.10 6.22
CA TRP A 283 -37.18 31.53 6.17
C TRP A 283 -38.63 31.77 6.59
N ASP A 284 -38.84 32.53 7.66
CA ASP A 284 -40.16 33.02 8.06
C ASP A 284 -40.51 34.27 7.26
N LYS A 285 -41.40 34.11 6.26
CA LYS A 285 -41.87 35.21 5.42
C LYS A 285 -42.73 36.24 6.16
N LYS A 286 -43.32 35.89 7.30
CA LYS A 286 -44.18 36.78 8.08
C LYS A 286 -43.34 37.72 8.94
N ASN A 287 -42.31 37.18 9.58
CA ASN A 287 -41.45 37.93 10.51
C ASN A 287 -40.14 38.40 9.87
N PHE A 288 -39.87 38.02 8.61
CA PHE A 288 -38.64 38.32 7.87
C PHE A 288 -37.37 37.89 8.64
N GLN A 289 -37.38 36.69 9.20
CA GLN A 289 -36.30 36.12 10.00
C GLN A 289 -36.05 34.66 9.65
N LEU A 290 -34.81 34.23 9.80
CA LEU A 290 -34.42 32.82 9.77
C LEU A 290 -34.79 32.17 11.11
N PHE A 291 -35.37 30.98 11.06
CA PHE A 291 -35.62 30.17 12.25
C PHE A 291 -35.04 28.76 12.09
N PRO A 292 -34.61 28.11 13.18
CA PRO A 292 -34.07 26.76 13.12
C PRO A 292 -35.15 25.77 12.71
N ASN A 293 -34.89 24.98 11.67
CA ASN A 293 -35.71 23.83 11.31
C ASN A 293 -34.86 22.65 10.81
N PRO A 294 -33.87 22.16 11.57
CA PRO A 294 -33.16 20.94 11.21
C PRO A 294 -34.13 19.75 11.24
N ARG A 295 -34.28 19.05 10.11
CA ARG A 295 -35.28 17.97 9.95
C ARG A 295 -34.70 16.58 10.20
N GLY A 296 -35.44 15.73 10.92
CA GLY A 296 -35.07 14.32 11.13
C GLY A 296 -33.72 14.15 11.84
N ASN A 297 -32.90 13.21 11.35
CA ASN A 297 -31.58 12.86 11.92
C ASN A 297 -30.63 14.06 12.04
N ASN A 298 -30.83 15.10 11.23
CA ASN A 298 -30.06 16.34 11.25
C ASN A 298 -30.21 17.14 12.55
N LYS A 299 -31.36 17.02 13.24
CA LYS A 299 -31.55 17.65 14.54
C LYS A 299 -30.67 17.00 15.60
N ASN A 300 -30.50 15.67 15.54
CA ASN A 300 -29.64 14.93 16.46
C ASN A 300 -28.18 15.30 16.23
N PHE A 301 -27.75 15.39 14.97
CA PHE A 301 -26.40 15.83 14.59
C PHE A 301 -26.00 17.16 15.26
N ILE A 302 -26.79 18.23 15.12
CA ILE A 302 -26.43 19.52 15.72
C ILE A 302 -26.46 19.46 17.26
N ASN A 303 -27.41 18.73 17.84
CA ASN A 303 -27.46 18.56 19.29
C ASN A 303 -26.24 17.79 19.82
N GLU A 304 -25.77 16.78 19.10
CA GLU A 304 -24.53 16.07 19.43
C GLU A 304 -23.32 16.99 19.31
N LEU A 305 -23.23 17.78 18.23
CA LEU A 305 -22.16 18.77 18.10
C LEU A 305 -22.13 19.74 19.28
N LYS A 306 -23.30 20.25 19.72
CA LYS A 306 -23.44 21.15 20.87
C LYS A 306 -23.06 20.47 22.18
N ASN A 307 -23.69 19.34 22.49
CA ASN A 307 -23.67 18.72 23.81
C ASN A 307 -22.41 17.85 24.03
N SER A 308 -21.96 17.16 22.99
CA SER A 308 -20.90 16.15 23.09
C SER A 308 -19.56 16.65 22.59
N PHE A 309 -19.56 17.58 21.64
CA PHE A 309 -18.34 18.00 20.93
C PHE A 309 -17.99 19.48 21.11
N GLY A 310 -18.74 20.19 21.95
CA GLY A 310 -18.40 21.55 22.38
C GLY A 310 -18.57 22.60 21.29
N LEU A 311 -19.50 22.40 20.36
CA LEU A 311 -19.96 23.46 19.47
C LEU A 311 -20.59 24.56 20.34
N LYS A 312 -19.77 25.57 20.66
CA LYS A 312 -20.23 26.76 21.39
C LYS A 312 -21.02 27.65 20.43
N ILE A 313 -22.31 27.75 20.70
CA ILE A 313 -23.20 28.76 20.15
C ILE A 313 -23.68 29.53 21.38
N PRO A 314 -23.35 30.83 21.51
CA PRO A 314 -23.70 31.63 22.67
C PRO A 314 -25.20 31.73 22.89
#